data_AF-A0A2V9TAL9-F1
#
_entry.id   AF-A0A2V9TAL9-F1
#
_cell.length_a   1.000
_cell.length_b   1.000
_cell.length_c   1.000
_cell.angle_alpha   90.00
_cell.angle_beta   90.00
_cell.angle_gamma   90.00
#
_symmetry.space_group_name_H-M   'P 1'
#
loop_
_entity.id
_entity.type
_entity.pdbx_description
1 polymer ?
#
loop_
_entity_poly.entity_id
_entity_poly.type
_entity_poly.pdbx_seq_one_letter_code
_entity_poly.pdbx_strand_id
1 'polypeptide(L)'
;MRSVLFVLLAIFLLPRIAGGAPKPHVLSFGRWATVKWFVGAGQDKPLDLKVRALYLDSRLKEFTLGTPHDVTDRLIVVRRAFRLNDALPEETSSVPNWRWQRGGWLLVDRITGHVSPINLPEFDAFYSRAAWYRDYVAYCGISDDGKNLYAMVAQLGRRKPILKKALGDAPADDMPDSACPAPSWQRQPVRVSFSSPLDQKLTYSVRGHAVDVVNDEEEEGTK
;
A
#
# COMPACT_ATOMS: atom_id res chain seq x y z
N MET A 1 59.92 20.96 2.47
CA MET A 1 59.49 19.55 2.67
C MET A 1 58.30 19.41 3.63
N ARG A 2 58.28 20.08 4.79
CA ARG A 2 57.13 20.04 5.74
C ARG A 2 55.79 20.48 5.14
N SER A 3 55.75 21.60 4.40
CA SER A 3 54.49 22.11 3.82
C SER A 3 53.89 21.19 2.74
N VAL A 4 54.73 20.46 2.00
CA VAL A 4 54.27 19.49 0.98
C VAL A 4 53.62 18.27 1.65
N LEU A 5 54.15 17.86 2.81
CA LEU A 5 53.61 16.74 3.58
C LEU A 5 52.22 17.06 4.18
N PHE A 6 52.02 18.30 4.66
CA PHE A 6 50.73 18.76 5.18
C PHE A 6 49.65 18.87 4.08
N VAL A 7 50.03 19.32 2.88
CA VAL A 7 49.10 19.39 1.73
C VAL A 7 48.69 17.99 1.25
N LEU A 8 49.63 17.03 1.22
CA LEU A 8 49.32 15.63 0.89
C LEU A 8 48.42 14.96 1.93
N LEU A 9 48.61 15.26 3.22
CA LEU A 9 47.77 14.71 4.30
C LEU A 9 46.34 15.28 4.25
N ALA A 10 46.17 16.56 3.89
CA ALA A 10 44.86 17.19 3.75
C ALA A 10 44.03 16.60 2.59
N ILE A 11 44.68 16.14 1.51
CA ILE A 11 44.00 15.52 0.36
C ILE A 11 43.49 14.10 0.71
N PHE A 12 44.16 13.37 1.61
CA PHE A 12 43.71 12.07 2.11
C PHE A 12 42.59 12.14 3.16
N LEU A 13 42.37 13.32 3.75
CA LEU A 13 41.31 13.56 4.74
C LEU A 13 40.00 14.10 4.12
N LEU A 14 39.98 14.36 2.80
CA LEU A 14 38.73 14.66 2.10
C LEU A 14 37.91 13.36 1.98
N PRO A 15 36.73 13.25 2.61
CA PRO A 15 35.85 12.13 2.36
C PRO A 15 35.50 12.13 0.88
N ARG A 16 35.84 11.03 0.18
CA ARG A 16 35.38 10.80 -1.19
C ARG A 16 33.88 10.52 -1.15
N ILE A 17 33.07 11.56 -1.08
CA ILE A 17 31.63 11.43 -1.34
C ILE A 17 31.45 11.44 -2.86
N ALA A 18 31.91 10.37 -3.50
CA ALA A 18 31.53 10.06 -4.88
C ALA A 18 30.19 9.31 -4.81
N GLY A 19 29.12 10.05 -4.52
CA GLY A 19 27.76 9.54 -4.64
C GLY A 19 27.42 9.39 -6.12
N GLY A 20 27.61 8.20 -6.68
CA GLY A 20 27.07 7.89 -8.01
C GLY A 20 25.54 8.02 -7.97
N ALA A 21 24.94 8.64 -8.99
CA ALA A 21 23.49 8.70 -9.10
C ALA A 21 22.91 7.27 -9.00
N PRO A 22 21.93 7.02 -8.11
CA PRO A 22 21.38 5.69 -7.95
C PRO A 22 20.82 5.23 -9.28
N LYS A 23 21.27 4.06 -9.75
CA LYS A 23 20.71 3.44 -10.96
C LYS A 23 19.23 3.14 -10.66
N PRO A 24 18.29 3.61 -11.48
CA PRO A 24 16.88 3.34 -11.24
C PRO A 24 16.65 1.83 -11.24
N HIS A 25 15.90 1.35 -10.26
CA HIS A 25 15.55 -0.05 -10.14
C HIS A 25 14.50 -0.42 -11.18
N VAL A 26 14.63 -1.60 -11.77
CA VAL A 26 13.68 -2.09 -12.76
C VAL A 26 12.56 -2.83 -12.04
N LEU A 27 11.37 -2.22 -12.05
CA LEU A 27 10.15 -2.84 -11.58
C LEU A 27 9.52 -3.68 -12.69
N SER A 28 9.20 -4.94 -12.41
CA SER A 28 8.46 -5.79 -13.35
C SER A 28 7.43 -6.68 -12.66
N PHE A 29 6.43 -7.08 -13.42
CA PHE A 29 5.37 -7.97 -12.95
C PHE A 29 5.43 -9.30 -13.68
N GLY A 30 5.29 -10.38 -12.92
CA GLY A 30 5.18 -11.73 -13.48
C GLY A 30 3.86 -11.96 -14.22
N ARG A 31 3.73 -13.18 -14.77
CA ARG A 31 2.46 -13.64 -15.35
C ARG A 31 1.40 -13.80 -14.26
N TRP A 32 0.14 -13.60 -14.65
CA TRP A 32 -1.00 -13.86 -13.79
C TRP A 32 -1.13 -15.36 -13.50
N ALA A 33 -1.37 -15.69 -12.24
CA ALA A 33 -1.75 -17.01 -11.78
C ALA A 33 -3.04 -16.92 -10.96
N THR A 34 -3.93 -17.90 -11.12
CA THR A 34 -5.13 -18.02 -10.28
C THR A 34 -4.82 -19.00 -9.15
N VAL A 35 -5.04 -18.57 -7.91
CA VAL A 35 -4.86 -19.40 -6.71
C VAL A 35 -6.17 -19.51 -5.96
N LYS A 36 -6.32 -20.56 -5.15
CA LYS A 36 -7.47 -20.69 -4.26
C LYS A 36 -7.22 -19.88 -2.99
N TRP A 37 -8.15 -18.98 -2.71
CA TRP A 37 -8.25 -18.20 -1.48
C TRP A 37 -9.49 -18.65 -0.73
N PHE A 38 -9.29 -19.15 0.48
CA PHE A 38 -10.36 -19.68 1.29
C PHE A 38 -10.89 -18.58 2.21
N VAL A 39 -12.18 -18.29 2.12
CA VAL A 39 -12.84 -17.18 2.83
C VAL A 39 -13.96 -17.67 3.74
N GLY A 40 -14.49 -16.76 4.56
CA GLY A 40 -15.49 -17.05 5.59
C GLY A 40 -14.86 -17.44 6.93
N ALA A 41 -15.67 -17.43 8.00
CA ALA A 41 -15.21 -17.72 9.35
C ALA A 41 -14.50 -19.07 9.49
N GLY A 42 -14.93 -20.08 8.72
CA GLY A 42 -14.33 -21.41 8.68
C GLY A 42 -13.23 -21.61 7.63
N GLN A 43 -12.93 -20.59 6.80
CA GLN A 43 -12.01 -20.70 5.66
C GLN A 43 -12.27 -21.95 4.79
N ASP A 44 -13.53 -22.24 4.53
CA ASP A 44 -14.01 -23.42 3.82
C ASP A 44 -14.53 -23.09 2.42
N LYS A 45 -14.85 -21.82 2.16
CA LYS A 45 -15.37 -21.36 0.86
C LYS A 45 -14.22 -20.99 -0.09
N PRO A 46 -13.94 -21.80 -1.13
CA PRO A 46 -12.86 -21.50 -2.05
C PRO A 46 -13.29 -20.42 -3.06
N LEU A 47 -12.56 -19.31 -3.10
CA LEU A 47 -12.64 -18.29 -4.14
C LEU A 47 -11.38 -18.25 -4.98
N ASP A 48 -11.52 -17.80 -6.22
CA ASP A 48 -10.38 -17.60 -7.11
C ASP A 48 -9.76 -16.22 -6.86
N LEU A 49 -8.46 -16.21 -6.60
CA LEU A 49 -7.66 -15.00 -6.42
C LEU A 49 -6.60 -14.93 -7.52
N LYS A 50 -6.63 -13.87 -8.34
CA LYS A 50 -5.60 -13.62 -9.35
C LYS A 50 -4.42 -12.89 -8.74
N VAL A 51 -3.28 -13.58 -8.66
CA VAL A 51 -2.02 -13.07 -8.12
C VAL A 51 -0.95 -13.01 -9.21
N ARG A 52 0.03 -12.12 -9.03
CA ARG A 52 1.28 -12.15 -9.81
C ARG A 52 2.45 -11.69 -8.95
N ALA A 53 3.63 -12.18 -9.29
CA ALA A 53 4.87 -11.74 -8.66
C ALA A 53 5.18 -10.28 -8.99
N LEU A 54 5.65 -9.54 -7.99
CA LEU A 54 6.31 -8.25 -8.11
C LEU A 54 7.81 -8.48 -8.04
N TYR A 55 8.53 -8.12 -9.09
CA TYR A 55 9.98 -8.20 -9.15
C TYR A 55 10.60 -6.81 -9.10
N LEU A 56 11.70 -6.71 -8.36
CA LEU A 56 12.58 -5.56 -8.37
C LEU A 56 13.98 -6.04 -8.72
N ASP A 57 14.54 -5.54 -9.82
CA ASP A 57 15.80 -6.01 -10.40
C ASP A 57 15.87 -7.53 -10.50
N SER A 58 14.82 -8.14 -11.06
CA SER A 58 14.64 -9.60 -11.19
C SER A 58 14.49 -10.39 -9.89
N ARG A 59 14.50 -9.75 -8.71
CA ARG A 59 14.26 -10.42 -7.42
C ARG A 59 12.79 -10.35 -7.05
N LEU A 60 12.19 -11.49 -6.74
CA LEU A 60 10.83 -11.54 -6.21
C LEU A 60 10.79 -10.77 -4.89
N LYS A 61 9.94 -9.75 -4.82
CA LYS A 61 9.72 -8.96 -3.60
C LYS A 61 8.45 -9.38 -2.89
N GLU A 62 7.34 -9.39 -3.61
CA GLU A 62 6.01 -9.66 -3.06
C GLU A 62 5.12 -10.30 -4.13
N PHE A 63 3.97 -10.85 -3.72
CA PHE A 63 2.88 -11.11 -4.66
C PHE A 63 1.88 -9.95 -4.61
N THR A 64 1.24 -9.67 -5.73
CA THR A 64 0.33 -8.53 -5.88
C THR A 64 -0.97 -8.92 -6.55
N LEU A 65 -2.00 -8.10 -6.29
CA LEU A 65 -3.35 -8.21 -6.81
C LEU A 65 -3.69 -6.99 -7.64
N GLY A 66 -4.53 -7.19 -8.66
CA GLY A 66 -5.08 -6.10 -9.46
C GLY A 66 -4.04 -5.30 -10.24
N THR A 67 -4.47 -4.17 -10.77
CA THR A 67 -3.60 -3.27 -11.53
C THR A 67 -2.84 -2.35 -10.57
N PRO A 68 -1.55 -2.11 -10.80
CA PRO A 68 -0.82 -1.07 -10.11
C PRO A 68 -1.43 0.30 -10.42
N HIS A 69 -1.27 1.22 -9.49
CA HIS A 69 -1.59 2.64 -9.70
C HIS A 69 -0.31 3.45 -9.62
N ASP A 70 0.03 4.15 -10.70
CA ASP A 70 1.16 5.07 -10.72
C ASP A 70 0.75 6.40 -10.06
N VAL A 71 1.41 6.73 -8.96
CA VAL A 71 1.22 7.99 -8.23
C VAL A 71 2.06 9.09 -8.88
N THR A 72 3.31 8.76 -9.18
CA THR A 72 4.26 9.56 -9.95
C THR A 72 5.08 8.61 -10.84
N ASP A 73 5.97 9.16 -11.68
CA ASP A 73 6.92 8.33 -12.45
C ASP A 73 7.85 7.50 -11.56
N ARG A 74 8.04 7.92 -10.30
CA ARG A 74 8.87 7.25 -9.28
C ARG A 74 8.07 6.30 -8.40
N LEU A 75 6.86 6.68 -8.00
CA LEU A 75 6.07 6.01 -6.97
C LEU A 75 4.88 5.27 -7.57
N ILE A 76 4.76 4.00 -7.21
CA ILE A 76 3.69 3.11 -7.62
C ILE A 76 3.11 2.41 -6.41
N VAL A 77 1.78 2.28 -6.38
CA VAL A 77 1.08 1.54 -5.32
C VAL A 77 0.46 0.27 -5.88
N VAL A 78 0.56 -0.80 -5.08
CA VAL A 78 0.07 -2.14 -5.44
C VAL A 78 -0.65 -2.76 -4.25
N ARG A 79 -1.66 -3.59 -4.51
CA ARG A 79 -2.33 -4.37 -3.46
C ARG A 79 -1.55 -5.65 -3.21
N ARG A 80 -1.18 -5.94 -1.96
CA ARG A 80 -0.38 -7.11 -1.58
C ARG A 80 -1.21 -8.39 -1.60
N ALA A 81 -0.58 -9.48 -2.00
CA ALA A 81 -0.97 -10.85 -1.66
C ALA A 81 0.23 -11.56 -1.06
N PHE A 82 -0.02 -12.48 -0.13
CA PHE A 82 1.05 -13.26 0.50
C PHE A 82 0.52 -14.61 0.93
N ARG A 83 1.42 -15.51 1.33
CA ARG A 83 1.06 -16.78 1.95
C ARG A 83 1.37 -16.71 3.43
N LEU A 84 0.45 -17.20 4.26
CA LEU A 84 0.59 -17.32 5.69
C LEU A 84 0.62 -18.80 6.08
N ASN A 85 1.44 -19.17 7.04
CA ASN A 85 1.39 -20.51 7.61
C ASN A 85 0.26 -20.57 8.63
N ASP A 86 -0.72 -21.42 8.35
CA ASP A 86 -1.96 -21.62 9.10
C ASP A 86 -1.91 -22.91 9.94
N ALA A 87 -0.71 -23.46 10.17
CA ALA A 87 -0.53 -24.64 11.03
C ALA A 87 -0.62 -24.22 12.50
N LEU A 88 -1.40 -24.97 13.29
CA LEU A 88 -1.47 -24.76 14.74
C LEU A 88 -0.21 -25.33 15.43
N PRO A 89 0.23 -24.76 16.58
CA PRO A 89 1.40 -25.28 17.29
C PRO A 89 1.30 -26.76 17.72
N GLU A 90 0.08 -27.26 17.91
CA GLU A 90 -0.21 -28.64 18.35
C GLU A 90 -0.31 -29.63 17.18
N GLU A 91 -0.45 -29.15 15.94
CA GLU A 91 -0.46 -30.01 14.77
C GLU A 91 0.94 -30.59 14.56
N THR A 92 1.12 -31.86 14.91
CA THR A 92 2.39 -32.62 14.75
C THR A 92 2.80 -32.85 13.29
N SER A 93 2.08 -32.28 12.32
CA SER A 93 2.45 -32.36 10.92
C SER A 93 3.70 -31.49 10.68
N SER A 94 4.79 -32.10 10.23
CA SER A 94 6.03 -31.38 9.89
C SER A 94 5.92 -30.52 8.62
N VAL A 95 4.71 -30.35 8.08
CA VAL A 95 4.45 -29.69 6.80
C VAL A 95 3.71 -28.38 7.03
N PRO A 96 4.27 -27.22 6.63
CA PRO A 96 3.59 -25.94 6.74
C PRO A 96 2.27 -25.91 5.95
N ASN A 97 1.19 -25.45 6.58
CA ASN A 97 -0.11 -25.26 5.95
C ASN A 97 -0.19 -23.86 5.33
N TRP A 98 0.33 -23.70 4.10
CA TRP A 98 0.36 -22.39 3.43
C TRP A 98 -1.00 -21.98 2.88
N ARG A 99 -1.57 -20.88 3.41
CA ARG A 99 -2.80 -20.27 2.92
C ARG A 99 -2.51 -18.93 2.24
N TRP A 100 -3.11 -18.71 1.08
CA TRP A 100 -3.06 -17.39 0.43
C TRP A 100 -3.94 -16.40 1.19
N GLN A 101 -3.42 -15.19 1.37
CA GLN A 101 -4.13 -14.09 2.00
C GLN A 101 -3.98 -12.81 1.19
N ARG A 102 -5.01 -11.97 1.31
CA ARG A 102 -5.06 -10.63 0.74
C ARG A 102 -4.53 -9.65 1.77
N GLY A 103 -3.59 -8.80 1.38
CA GLY A 103 -3.00 -7.79 2.26
C GLY A 103 -3.48 -6.38 1.97
N GLY A 104 -2.92 -5.44 2.73
CA GLY A 104 -3.04 -4.01 2.49
C GLY A 104 -2.33 -3.53 1.21
N TRP A 105 -2.09 -2.24 1.15
CA TRP A 105 -1.40 -1.60 0.03
C TRP A 105 0.08 -1.44 0.31
N LEU A 106 0.90 -1.54 -0.74
CA LEU A 106 2.33 -1.28 -0.70
C LEU A 106 2.64 -0.05 -1.54
N LEU A 107 3.56 0.77 -1.06
CA LEU A 107 4.24 1.81 -1.81
C LEU A 107 5.56 1.23 -2.32
N VAL A 108 5.83 1.41 -3.60
CA VAL A 108 7.07 0.99 -4.24
C VAL A 108 7.74 2.22 -4.83
N ASP A 109 8.99 2.42 -4.47
CA ASP A 109 9.83 3.48 -5.01
C ASP A 109 10.81 2.89 -6.02
N ARG A 110 10.69 3.31 -7.29
CA ARG A 110 11.53 2.81 -8.40
C ARG A 110 12.96 3.35 -8.34
N ILE A 111 13.23 4.43 -7.61
CA ILE A 111 14.57 5.03 -7.52
C ILE A 111 15.38 4.40 -6.39
N THR A 112 14.77 4.17 -5.23
CA THR A 112 15.43 3.55 -4.07
C THR A 112 15.26 2.04 -4.01
N GLY A 113 14.29 1.49 -4.76
CA GLY A 113 13.95 0.08 -4.69
C GLY A 113 13.21 -0.30 -3.41
N HIS A 114 12.80 0.68 -2.62
CA HIS A 114 12.12 0.45 -1.36
C HIS A 114 10.68 0.01 -1.60
N VAL A 115 10.26 -1.05 -0.89
CA VAL A 115 8.88 -1.56 -0.90
C VAL A 115 8.40 -1.52 0.54
N SER A 116 7.41 -0.67 0.84
CA SER A 116 6.90 -0.48 2.19
C SER A 116 5.37 -0.60 2.26
N PRO A 117 4.82 -1.09 3.38
CA PRO A 117 3.38 -1.07 3.60
C PRO A 117 2.87 0.36 3.77
N ILE A 118 1.68 0.62 3.23
CA ILE A 118 0.94 1.87 3.43
C ILE A 118 -0.05 1.65 4.58
N ASN A 119 0.05 2.49 5.61
CA ASN A 119 -0.92 2.48 6.70
C ASN A 119 -2.15 3.31 6.30
N LEU A 120 -3.25 2.63 5.99
CA LEU A 120 -4.54 3.25 5.68
C LEU A 120 -5.48 3.11 6.90
N PRO A 121 -5.91 4.22 7.53
CA PRO A 121 -6.77 4.16 8.71
C PRO A 121 -8.07 3.39 8.46
N GLU A 122 -8.43 2.44 9.34
CA GLU A 122 -9.67 1.65 9.24
C GLU A 122 -9.82 0.86 7.93
N PHE A 123 -8.75 0.72 7.15
CA PHE A 123 -8.77 -0.09 5.95
C PHE A 123 -8.67 -1.56 6.33
N ASP A 124 -9.68 -2.33 5.98
CA ASP A 124 -9.67 -3.78 6.14
C ASP A 124 -9.32 -4.45 4.81
N ALA A 125 -8.28 -5.29 4.79
CA ALA A 125 -7.84 -5.92 3.54
C ALA A 125 -8.88 -6.86 2.95
N PHE A 126 -9.71 -7.50 3.78
CA PHE A 126 -10.75 -8.45 3.39
C PHE A 126 -12.02 -7.74 2.91
N TYR A 127 -12.53 -6.78 3.70
CA TYR A 127 -13.81 -6.12 3.44
C TYR A 127 -13.71 -4.85 2.60
N SER A 128 -12.62 -4.08 2.71
CA SER A 128 -12.51 -2.77 2.05
C SER A 128 -12.03 -2.87 0.61
N ARG A 129 -12.65 -2.05 -0.24
CA ARG A 129 -12.24 -1.85 -1.64
C ARG A 129 -11.75 -0.42 -1.86
N ALA A 130 -10.51 -0.28 -2.29
CA ALA A 130 -9.89 1.02 -2.51
C ALA A 130 -9.94 1.45 -3.98
N ALA A 131 -10.11 2.74 -4.19
CA ALA A 131 -10.03 3.43 -5.46
C ALA A 131 -9.01 4.57 -5.37
N TRP A 132 -8.01 4.54 -6.26
CA TRP A 132 -6.92 5.50 -6.28
C TRP A 132 -7.14 6.63 -7.28
N TYR A 133 -6.66 7.82 -6.93
CA TYR A 133 -6.59 8.97 -7.83
C TYR A 133 -5.43 9.87 -7.41
N ARG A 134 -4.40 10.00 -8.27
CA ARG A 134 -3.14 10.69 -7.92
C ARG A 134 -2.53 10.07 -6.66
N ASP A 135 -2.28 10.87 -5.64
CA ASP A 135 -1.79 10.53 -4.30
C ASP A 135 -2.93 10.30 -3.28
N TYR A 136 -4.19 10.32 -3.71
CA TYR A 136 -5.35 10.06 -2.89
C TYR A 136 -5.86 8.63 -3.06
N VAL A 137 -6.40 8.09 -1.96
CA VAL A 137 -7.12 6.81 -1.95
C VAL A 137 -8.42 6.97 -1.20
N ALA A 138 -9.48 6.44 -1.79
CA ALA A 138 -10.81 6.38 -1.19
C ALA A 138 -11.24 4.93 -1.01
N TYR A 139 -11.88 4.64 0.12
CA TYR A 139 -12.39 3.32 0.48
C TYR A 139 -13.46 3.44 1.55
N CYS A 140 -14.24 2.38 1.75
CA CYS A 140 -15.03 2.25 2.98
C CYS A 140 -14.20 1.54 4.03
N GLY A 141 -13.99 2.21 5.16
CA GLY A 141 -13.30 1.66 6.33
C GLY A 141 -14.29 1.07 7.33
N ILE A 142 -13.83 0.11 8.11
CA ILE A 142 -14.60 -0.53 9.18
C ILE A 142 -13.93 -0.17 10.51
N SER A 143 -14.70 0.19 11.52
CA SER A 143 -14.17 0.42 12.87
C SER A 143 -13.52 -0.84 13.45
N ASP A 144 -12.61 -0.65 14.40
CA ASP A 144 -11.93 -1.76 15.08
C ASP A 144 -12.89 -2.72 15.80
N ASP A 145 -14.08 -2.26 16.20
CA ASP A 145 -15.14 -3.10 16.79
C ASP A 145 -15.97 -3.86 15.74
N GLY A 146 -15.73 -3.64 14.45
CA GLY A 146 -16.43 -4.26 13.34
C GLY A 146 -17.86 -3.75 13.12
N LYS A 147 -18.32 -2.71 13.83
CA LYS A 147 -19.73 -2.30 13.84
C LYS A 147 -20.06 -1.13 12.94
N ASN A 148 -19.11 -0.22 12.72
CA ASN A 148 -19.36 1.04 12.03
C ASN A 148 -18.64 1.07 10.69
N LEU A 149 -19.32 1.60 9.69
CA LEU A 149 -18.80 1.83 8.35
C LEU A 149 -18.50 3.32 8.14
N TYR A 150 -17.35 3.63 7.53
CA TYR A 150 -16.95 5.01 7.24
C TYR A 150 -16.54 5.19 5.78
N ALA A 151 -16.94 6.31 5.17
CA ALA A 151 -16.34 6.84 3.95
C ALA A 151 -15.00 7.48 4.30
N MET A 152 -13.93 6.89 3.79
CA MET A 152 -12.56 7.29 4.06
C MET A 152 -11.91 7.86 2.81
N VAL A 153 -11.20 8.98 2.98
CA VAL A 153 -10.23 9.49 2.00
C VAL A 153 -8.93 9.73 2.73
N ALA A 154 -7.86 9.07 2.28
CA ALA A 154 -6.51 9.29 2.75
C ALA A 154 -5.63 9.83 1.62
N GLN A 155 -4.55 10.51 2.00
CA GLN A 155 -3.52 10.99 1.09
C GLN A 155 -2.19 10.39 1.53
N LEU A 156 -1.40 9.94 0.56
CA LEU A 156 -0.07 9.40 0.83
C LEU A 156 0.80 10.42 1.56
N GLY A 157 1.65 9.94 2.47
CA GLY A 157 2.50 10.79 3.32
C GLY A 157 1.78 11.50 4.47
N ARG A 158 0.44 11.50 4.52
CA ARG A 158 -0.30 12.12 5.63
C ARG A 158 -0.72 11.10 6.67
N ARG A 159 -0.47 11.42 7.94
CA ARG A 159 -0.82 10.56 9.08
C ARG A 159 -2.32 10.46 9.35
N LYS A 160 -3.10 11.51 9.04
CA LYS A 160 -4.55 11.56 9.26
C LYS A 160 -5.31 11.50 7.94
N PRO A 161 -6.49 10.85 7.90
CA PRO A 161 -7.34 10.88 6.72
C PRO A 161 -7.86 12.31 6.48
N ILE A 162 -8.09 12.65 5.22
CA ILE A 162 -8.70 13.91 4.78
C ILE A 162 -10.21 13.87 5.00
N LEU A 163 -10.81 12.69 4.84
CA LEU A 163 -12.22 12.47 5.08
C LEU A 163 -12.40 11.22 5.95
N LYS A 164 -13.22 11.37 6.99
CA LYS A 164 -13.84 10.27 7.72
C LYS A 164 -15.29 10.66 7.98
N LYS A 165 -16.24 9.95 7.35
CA LYS A 165 -17.68 10.19 7.50
C LYS A 165 -18.42 8.89 7.72
N ALA A 166 -19.26 8.82 8.75
CA ALA A 166 -20.06 7.63 9.01
C ALA A 166 -21.02 7.36 7.84
N LEU A 167 -21.10 6.10 7.44
CA LEU A 167 -22.01 5.58 6.43
C LEU A 167 -23.13 4.72 7.03
N GLY A 168 -22.99 4.35 8.31
CA GLY A 168 -23.94 3.51 9.04
C GLY A 168 -23.25 2.30 9.67
N ASP A 169 -24.01 1.24 9.87
CA ASP A 169 -23.49 -0.02 10.40
C ASP A 169 -22.71 -0.78 9.32
N ALA A 170 -21.67 -1.49 9.75
CA ALA A 170 -20.91 -2.39 8.88
C ALA A 170 -21.77 -3.60 8.49
N PRO A 171 -21.64 -4.10 7.25
CA PRO A 171 -22.39 -5.27 6.81
C PRO A 171 -21.91 -6.52 7.57
N ALA A 172 -22.86 -7.36 7.99
CA ALA A 172 -22.57 -8.67 8.59
C ALA A 172 -22.29 -9.76 7.54
N ASP A 173 -21.75 -9.37 6.37
CA ASP A 173 -21.48 -10.28 5.26
C ASP A 173 -20.00 -10.70 5.27
N ASP A 174 -19.78 -12.00 5.41
CA ASP A 174 -18.47 -12.66 5.42
C ASP A 174 -17.83 -12.77 4.02
N MET A 175 -18.40 -12.15 3.00
CA MET A 175 -17.82 -12.09 1.66
C MET A 175 -16.78 -10.97 1.54
N PRO A 176 -15.71 -11.18 0.75
CA PRO A 176 -14.72 -10.15 0.50
C PRO A 176 -15.31 -8.98 -0.30
N ASP A 177 -14.73 -7.80 -0.09
CA ASP A 177 -15.19 -6.54 -0.70
C ASP A 177 -16.66 -6.18 -0.38
N SER A 178 -17.23 -6.70 0.73
CA SER A 178 -18.62 -6.49 1.13
C SER A 178 -18.89 -5.13 1.80
N ALA A 179 -17.85 -4.43 2.28
CA ALA A 179 -18.01 -3.15 3.00
C ALA A 179 -18.78 -2.12 2.15
N CYS A 180 -18.33 -1.92 0.92
CA CYS A 180 -19.03 -1.15 -0.10
C CYS A 180 -18.38 -1.33 -1.49
N PRO A 181 -19.07 -0.98 -2.58
CA PRO A 181 -18.46 -0.87 -3.90
C PRO A 181 -17.27 0.10 -3.92
N ALA A 182 -16.35 -0.08 -4.88
CA ALA A 182 -15.22 0.83 -5.03
C ALA A 182 -15.69 2.29 -5.24
N PRO A 183 -15.18 3.27 -4.47
CA PRO A 183 -15.56 4.67 -4.64
C PRO A 183 -15.19 5.19 -6.03
N SER A 184 -15.94 6.20 -6.51
CA SER A 184 -15.72 6.79 -7.84
C SER A 184 -15.17 8.20 -7.74
N TRP A 185 -14.09 8.46 -8.48
CA TRP A 185 -13.43 9.77 -8.53
C TRP A 185 -13.90 10.60 -9.72
N GLN A 186 -14.04 11.91 -9.52
CA GLN A 186 -14.28 12.90 -10.56
C GLN A 186 -13.18 13.96 -10.52
N ARG A 187 -12.68 14.37 -11.69
CA ARG A 187 -11.50 15.24 -11.80
C ARG A 187 -11.79 16.73 -11.59
N GLN A 188 -12.93 17.23 -12.10
CA GLN A 188 -13.25 18.66 -12.13
C GLN A 188 -14.67 18.93 -11.64
N PRO A 189 -14.85 19.56 -10.47
CA PRO A 189 -13.84 19.68 -9.40
C PRO A 189 -13.49 18.28 -8.84
N VAL A 190 -12.37 18.18 -8.11
CA VAL A 190 -11.96 16.89 -7.50
C VAL A 190 -13.02 16.47 -6.48
N ARG A 191 -13.73 15.39 -6.79
CA ARG A 191 -14.80 14.83 -5.97
C ARG A 191 -14.66 13.31 -5.89
N VAL A 192 -15.14 12.75 -4.80
CA VAL A 192 -15.28 11.31 -4.63
C VAL A 192 -16.71 10.99 -4.24
N SER A 193 -17.27 9.94 -4.83
CA SER A 193 -18.59 9.43 -4.49
C SER A 193 -18.49 8.02 -3.91
N PHE A 194 -19.22 7.80 -2.82
CA PHE A 194 -19.40 6.53 -2.12
C PHE A 194 -20.85 6.07 -2.28
N SER A 195 -21.07 4.76 -2.27
CA SER A 195 -22.39 4.17 -2.10
C SER A 195 -22.51 3.64 -0.68
N SER A 196 -23.57 4.02 0.04
CA SER A 196 -23.87 3.45 1.36
C SER A 196 -24.55 2.09 1.23
N PRO A 197 -24.66 1.30 2.32
CA PRO A 197 -25.44 0.06 2.34
C PRO A 197 -26.92 0.27 1.96
N LEU A 198 -27.47 1.48 2.14
CA LEU A 198 -28.83 1.86 1.73
C LEU A 198 -28.90 2.37 0.28
N ASP A 199 -27.85 2.10 -0.50
CA ASP A 199 -27.65 2.55 -1.89
C ASP A 199 -27.76 4.07 -2.10
N GLN A 200 -27.48 4.84 -1.04
CA GLN A 200 -27.44 6.30 -1.13
C GLN A 200 -26.05 6.73 -1.59
N LYS A 201 -26.01 7.47 -2.70
CA LYS A 201 -24.78 8.04 -3.24
C LYS A 201 -24.39 9.30 -2.49
N LEU A 202 -23.28 9.24 -1.76
CA LEU A 202 -22.74 10.37 -1.02
C LEU A 202 -21.49 10.91 -1.73
N THR A 203 -21.48 12.20 -2.05
CA THR A 203 -20.37 12.82 -2.79
C THR A 203 -19.70 13.91 -1.96
N TYR A 204 -18.37 13.84 -1.86
CA TYR A 204 -17.56 14.79 -1.12
C TYR A 204 -16.54 15.47 -2.04
N SER A 205 -16.36 16.78 -1.85
CA SER A 205 -15.30 17.54 -2.51
C SER A 205 -13.98 17.33 -1.76
N VAL A 206 -12.92 16.99 -2.48
CA VAL A 206 -11.57 16.90 -1.91
C VAL A 206 -10.83 18.18 -2.26
N ARG A 207 -10.54 19.00 -1.24
CA ARG A 207 -9.77 20.24 -1.39
C ARG A 207 -8.30 19.93 -1.09
N GLY A 208 -7.47 19.91 -2.12
CA GLY A 208 -6.03 19.68 -1.98
C GLY A 208 -5.28 19.90 -3.30
N HIS A 209 -4.10 20.51 -3.20
CA HIS A 209 -3.09 20.46 -4.26
C HIS A 209 -2.27 19.17 -4.04
N ALA A 210 -1.76 18.55 -5.11
CA ALA A 210 -0.89 17.38 -4.95
C ALA A 210 0.31 17.77 -4.09
N VAL A 211 0.63 16.98 -3.07
CA VAL A 211 1.77 17.25 -2.19
C VAL A 211 3.03 16.74 -2.88
N ASP A 212 4.04 17.59 -3.03
CA ASP A 212 5.40 17.13 -3.28
C ASP A 212 5.80 16.26 -2.08
N VAL A 213 5.91 14.94 -2.28
CA VAL A 213 6.39 14.02 -1.26
C VAL A 213 7.86 14.33 -1.02
N VAL A 214 8.13 15.25 -0.10
CA VAL A 214 9.48 15.64 0.30
C VAL A 214 10.13 14.43 0.99
N ASN A 215 11.33 14.08 0.52
CA ASN A 215 12.18 13.04 1.06
C ASN A 215 12.64 13.51 2.46
N ASP A 216 12.18 12.88 3.53
CA ASP A 216 12.70 13.12 4.88
C ASP A 216 14.11 12.51 4.97
N GLU A 217 15.13 13.25 4.53
CA GLU A 217 16.50 13.07 4.99
C GLU A 217 16.70 14.10 6.12
N GLU A 218 16.64 13.60 7.35
CA GLU A 218 16.80 14.39 8.58
C GLU A 218 18.13 15.17 8.56
N GLU A 219 18.04 16.51 8.60
CA GLU A 219 19.14 17.39 8.97
C GLU A 219 19.52 17.11 10.44
N GLU A 220 20.64 16.42 10.64
CA GLU A 220 21.27 16.28 11.94
C GLU A 220 21.82 17.64 12.38
N GLY A 221 21.26 18.15 13.48
CA GLY A 221 21.35 19.53 13.90
C GLY A 221 22.74 19.99 14.33
N THR A 222 23.04 21.25 14.02
CA THR A 222 24.12 22.02 14.63
C THR A 222 23.67 22.47 16.02
N LYS A 223 24.42 22.09 17.05
CA LYS A 223 24.53 22.83 18.32
C LYS A 223 26.00 23.10 18.59
#